data_AF-E1ZUB9-F1
#
_entry.id   AF-E1ZUB9-F1
#
_cell.length_a   1.000
_cell.length_b   1.000
_cell.length_c   1.000
_cell.angle_alpha   90.00
_cell.angle_beta   90.00
_cell.angle_gamma   90.00
#
_symmetry.space_group_name_H-M   'P 1'
#
loop_
_entity.id
_entity.type
_entity.pdbx_description
1 polymer ?
#
loop_
_entity_poly.entity_id
_entity_poly.type
_entity_poly.pdbx_seq_one_letter_code
_entity_poly.pdbx_strand_id
1 'polypeptide(L)' 'IIVQVTQKGYRPPIPADFPPPLADLVQRCWAEDPHARPDAETIVQALIDYSASFSSTVAARLAHPA' A
#
# COMPACT_ATOMS: atom_id res chain seq x y z
N ILE A 1 10.44 16.23 -13.20
CA ILE A 1 9.82 15.06 -12.53
C ILE A 1 8.59 14.55 -13.30
N ILE A 2 7.70 15.43 -13.80
CA ILE A 2 6.48 15.05 -14.55
C ILE A 2 6.75 14.02 -15.68
N VAL A 3 7.70 14.29 -16.59
CA VAL A 3 8.03 13.38 -17.71
C VAL A 3 8.41 11.96 -17.24
N GLN A 4 9.13 11.83 -16.13
CA GLN A 4 9.57 10.53 -15.63
C GLN A 4 8.39 9.67 -15.16
N VAL A 5 7.45 10.27 -14.42
CA VAL A 5 6.30 9.54 -13.88
C VAL A 5 5.18 9.31 -14.90
N THR A 6 5.00 10.24 -15.85
CA THR A 6 3.91 10.17 -16.84
C THR A 6 4.29 9.46 -18.13
N GLN A 7 5.50 9.68 -18.65
CA GLN A 7 5.92 9.12 -19.94
C GLN A 7 6.84 7.91 -19.81
N LYS A 8 7.60 7.81 -18.71
CA LYS A 8 8.58 6.73 -18.49
C LYS A 8 8.13 5.71 -17.45
N GLY A 9 6.89 5.81 -16.97
CA GLY A 9 6.32 4.87 -16.00
C GLY A 9 7.05 4.84 -14.66
N TYR A 10 7.90 5.83 -14.34
CA TYR A 10 8.71 5.78 -13.12
C TYR A 10 7.82 5.73 -11.88
N ARG A 11 8.13 4.77 -11.01
CA ARG A 11 7.60 4.63 -9.65
C ARG A 11 8.77 4.45 -8.68
N PRO A 12 8.81 5.15 -7.55
CA PRO A 12 9.86 4.94 -6.55
C PRO A 12 9.88 3.49 -6.06
N PRO A 13 11.06 2.93 -5.75
CA PRO A 13 11.14 1.62 -5.13
C PRO A 13 10.46 1.64 -3.75
N ILE A 14 9.75 0.57 -3.43
CA ILE A 14 9.12 0.38 -2.13
C ILE A 14 10.22 -0.06 -1.13
N PRO A 15 10.37 0.59 0.03
CA PRO A 15 11.33 0.19 1.05
C PRO A 15 11.09 -1.24 1.57
N ALA A 16 12.15 -1.92 2.00
CA ALA A 16 12.05 -3.30 2.47
C ALA A 16 11.29 -3.46 3.81
N ASP A 17 11.26 -2.39 4.62
CA ASP A 17 10.52 -2.30 5.87
C ASP A 17 9.05 -1.87 5.68
N PHE A 18 8.62 -1.66 4.43
CA PHE A 18 7.25 -1.29 4.14
C PHE A 18 6.30 -2.48 4.36
N PRO A 19 5.14 -2.29 5.03
CA PRO A 19 4.21 -3.38 5.31
C PRO A 19 3.75 -4.08 4.02
N PRO A 20 3.91 -5.41 3.88
CA PRO A 20 3.57 -6.13 2.65
C PRO A 20 2.15 -5.86 2.13
N PRO A 21 1.09 -5.83 2.97
CA PRO A 21 -0.26 -5.54 2.49
C PRO A 21 -0.42 -4.14 1.88
N LEU A 22 0.33 -3.16 2.38
CA LEU A 22 0.36 -1.81 1.82
C LEU A 22 1.23 -1.75 0.56
N ALA A 23 2.33 -2.51 0.50
CA ALA A 23 3.16 -2.62 -0.70
C ALA A 23 2.34 -3.12 -1.89
N ASP A 24 1.57 -4.19 -1.67
CA ASP A 24 0.69 -4.79 -2.67
C ASP A 24 -0.42 -3.83 -3.11
N LEU A 25 -1.00 -3.06 -2.18
CA LEU A 25 -1.97 -2.02 -2.50
C LEU A 25 -1.36 -0.93 -3.38
N VAL A 26 -0.18 -0.42 -3.02
CA VAL A 26 0.54 0.61 -3.79
C VAL A 26 0.85 0.12 -5.20
N GLN A 27 1.32 -1.12 -5.36
CA GLN A 27 1.59 -1.71 -6.67
C GLN A 27 0.33 -1.79 -7.55
N ARG A 28 -0.81 -2.21 -6.99
CA ARG A 28 -2.10 -2.22 -7.72
C ARG A 28 -2.55 -0.82 -8.12
N CYS A 29 -2.41 0.17 -7.24
CA CYS A 29 -2.70 1.57 -7.56
C CYS A 29 -1.79 2.13 -8.66
N TRP A 30 -0.60 1.57 -8.83
CA TRP A 30 0.39 1.98 -9.82
C TRP A 30 0.38 1.14 -11.11
N ALA A 31 -0.63 0.29 -11.33
CA ALA A 31 -0.76 -0.47 -12.55
C ALA A 31 -0.62 0.42 -13.80
N GLU A 32 0.14 -0.07 -14.78
CA GLU A 32 0.39 0.65 -16.03
C GLU A 32 -0.91 0.87 -16.78
N ASP A 33 -1.72 -0.19 -16.92
CA ASP A 33 -3.09 -0.13 -17.39
C ASP A 33 -3.98 0.62 -16.38
N PRO A 34 -4.58 1.77 -16.74
CA PRO A 34 -5.51 2.49 -15.88
C PRO A 34 -6.74 1.67 -15.47
N HIS A 35 -7.19 0.72 -16.31
CA HIS A 35 -8.36 -0.11 -16.02
C HIS A 35 -8.07 -1.23 -15.02
N ALA A 36 -6.80 -1.59 -14.85
CA ALA A 36 -6.36 -2.55 -13.84
C ALA A 36 -6.21 -1.94 -12.44
N ARG A 37 -6.33 -0.61 -12.32
CA ARG A 37 -6.24 0.07 -11.02
C ARG A 37 -7.52 -0.14 -10.22
N PRO A 38 -7.41 -0.34 -8.90
CA PRO A 38 -8.59 -0.40 -8.04
C PRO A 38 -9.31 0.97 -8.06
N ASP A 39 -10.63 0.91 -7.97
CA ASP A 39 -11.43 2.11 -7.73
C ASP A 39 -11.23 2.64 -6.30
N ALA A 40 -11.73 3.84 -6.05
CA ALA A 40 -11.58 4.50 -4.76
C ALA A 40 -12.23 3.70 -3.61
N GLU A 41 -13.36 3.03 -3.87
CA GLU A 41 -14.07 2.20 -2.88
C GLU A 41 -13.21 1.02 -2.44
N THR A 42 -12.62 0.30 -3.40
CA THR A 42 -11.70 -0.81 -3.16
C THR A 42 -10.45 -0.38 -2.39
N ILE A 43 -9.89 0.79 -2.73
CA ILE A 43 -8.73 1.36 -2.01
C ILE A 43 -9.09 1.66 -0.56
N VAL A 44 -10.22 2.34 -0.33
CA VAL A 44 -10.69 2.70 1.02
C VAL A 44 -10.93 1.45 1.84
N GLN A 45 -11.59 0.43 1.28
CA GLN A 45 -11.85 -0.83 2.00
C GLN A 45 -10.54 -1.52 2.40
N ALA A 46 -9.57 -1.61 1.48
CA ALA A 46 -8.27 -2.22 1.79
C ALA A 46 -7.53 -1.47 2.91
N LEU A 47 -7.63 -0.15 2.98
CA LEU A 47 -7.03 0.66 4.04
C LEU A 47 -7.76 0.48 5.39
N ILE A 48 -9.08 0.36 5.37
CA ILE A 48 -9.89 0.05 6.56
C ILE A 48 -9.48 -1.32 7.12
N ASP A 49 -9.44 -2.36 6.28
CA ASP A 49 -9.07 -3.73 6.67
C ASP A 49 -7.65 -3.78 7.26
N TYR A 50 -6.71 -3.05 6.65
CA TYR A 50 -5.35 -2.92 7.16
C TYR A 50 -5.31 -2.25 8.53
N SER A 51 -6.05 -1.14 8.71
CA SER A 51 -6.12 -0.42 9.99
C SER A 51 -6.73 -1.24 11.13
N ALA A 52 -7.74 -2.05 10.82
CA ALA A 52 -8.37 -2.98 11.77
C ALA A 52 -7.37 -4.07 12.21
N SER A 53 -6.62 -4.62 11.25
CA SER A 53 -5.57 -5.62 11.50
C SER A 53 -4.39 -5.05 12.31
N PHE A 54 -4.07 -3.77 12.09
CA PHE A 54 -3.03 -3.06 12.82
C PHE A 54 -3.39 -2.85 14.30
N SER A 55 -4.64 -2.48 14.61
CA SER A 55 -5.11 -2.32 16.00
C SER A 55 -5.01 -3.61 16.82
N SER A 56 -5.24 -4.77 16.20
CA SER A 56 -5.06 -6.08 16.87
C SER A 56 -3.57 -6.41 17.12
N THR A 57 -2.70 -5.99 16.20
CA THR A 57 -1.26 -6.29 16.22
C THR A 57 -0.47 -5.36 17.15
N VAL A 58 -0.86 -4.08 17.28
CA VAL A 58 -0.22 -3.14 18.22
C VAL A 58 -0.46 -3.55 19.67
N ALA A 59 -1.66 -4.00 20.00
CA ALA A 59 -1.94 -4.59 21.32
C ALA A 59 -1.04 -5.80 21.60
N ALA A 60 -0.85 -6.68 20.61
CA ALA A 60 0.02 -7.85 20.74
C ALA A 60 1.52 -7.49 20.85
N ARG A 61 1.99 -6.47 20.14
CA ARG A 61 3.41 -6.03 20.17
C ARG A 61 3.78 -5.22 21.41
N LEU A 62 2.82 -4.53 22.05
CA LEU A 62 3.04 -3.86 23.33
C LEU A 62 2.96 -4.83 24.53
N ALA A 63 2.33 -5.99 24.37
CA ALA A 63 2.19 -7.02 25.41
C ALA A 63 3.41 -7.95 25.56
N HIS A 64 4.44 -7.81 24.73
CA HIS A 64 5.71 -8.54 24.84
C HIS A 64 6.89 -7.58 24.69
N PRO A 65 7.30 -6.88 25.76
CA PRO A 65 8.57 -6.17 25.75
C PRO A 65 9.69 -7.21 25.72
N ALA A 66 10.66 -7.00 24.82
CA ALA A 66 11.95 -7.68 24.91
C ALA A 66 12.68 -7.30 26.21
#